data_AF-A0A958C967-F1
#
_entry.id   AF-A0A958C967-F1
#
_cell.length_a   1.000
_cell.length_b   1.000
_cell.length_c   1.000
_cell.angle_alpha   90.00
_cell.angle_beta   90.00
_cell.angle_gamma   90.00
#
_symmetry.space_group_name_H-M   'P 1'
#
loop_
_entity.id
_entity.type
_entity.pdbx_description
1 polymer ?
#
loop_
_entity_poly.entity_id
_entity_poly.type
_entity_poly.pdbx_seq_one_letter_code
_entity_poly.pdbx_strand_id
1 'polypeptide(L)'
;DFSRIEITDVTFPSGATVSMDDPDSNLCISCHQGRASTIDIEKATAGLEEDAVPENALRFTNVHYFAAGATKFGGEVQGAYQNPELSYLGKFNHVPGFDNCTDCHNTHELEVKTEACFTCHAGVETVQDIRGPLSTADYDGDGDVTEGIAGEIATYSDKLYAAMQEYATSVIGKAIIYNPNAYPYFFEDTDGNGEINGEEGAYTAWTPRLLKAAYNYQYVQKDPGAFAHNGKYVIQFLYDNLSSLSTKVDVDMAGMIRPDAPAAQ
;
A
#
# COMPACT_ATOMS: atom_id res chain seq x y z
N ASP A 1 -18.39 -6.20 37.02
CA ASP A 1 -17.10 -6.77 36.61
C ASP A 1 -16.72 -6.09 35.32
N PHE A 2 -15.53 -5.50 35.23
CA PHE A 2 -15.10 -4.70 34.08
C PHE A 2 -13.83 -5.34 33.51
N SER A 3 -13.98 -6.49 32.86
CA SER A 3 -12.92 -7.11 32.08
C SER A 3 -13.00 -6.63 30.63
N ARG A 4 -11.84 -6.39 30.02
CA ARG A 4 -11.74 -6.13 28.58
C ARG A 4 -12.05 -7.43 27.83
N ILE A 5 -12.77 -7.33 26.71
CA ILE A 5 -12.93 -8.47 25.80
C ILE A 5 -11.56 -8.79 25.20
N GLU A 6 -11.15 -10.05 25.31
CA GLU A 6 -9.92 -10.55 24.68
C GLU A 6 -10.22 -10.95 23.24
N ILE A 7 -9.42 -10.44 22.31
CA ILE A 7 -9.47 -10.79 20.90
C ILE A 7 -8.32 -11.77 20.64
N THR A 8 -8.66 -13.03 20.35
CA THR A 8 -7.67 -14.09 20.09
C THR A 8 -7.18 -14.07 18.65
N ASP A 9 -8.09 -13.78 17.71
CA ASP A 9 -7.85 -13.82 16.28
C ASP A 9 -8.70 -12.77 15.58
N VAL A 10 -8.25 -12.32 14.41
CA VAL A 10 -8.92 -11.29 13.62
C VAL A 10 -9.09 -11.77 12.18
N THR A 11 -10.32 -11.67 11.67
CA THR A 11 -10.65 -11.98 10.27
C THR A 11 -10.57 -10.74 9.40
N PHE A 12 -9.66 -10.77 8.42
CA PHE A 12 -9.41 -9.69 7.47
C PHE A 12 -10.41 -9.71 6.30
N PRO A 13 -10.51 -8.63 5.52
CA PRO A 13 -11.43 -8.55 4.36
C PRO A 13 -11.22 -9.67 3.32
N SER A 14 -10.01 -10.20 3.20
CA SER A 14 -9.72 -11.37 2.34
C SER A 14 -10.36 -12.67 2.81
N GLY A 15 -10.84 -12.72 4.06
CA GLY A 15 -11.33 -13.92 4.73
C GLY A 15 -10.26 -14.68 5.52
N ALA A 16 -8.99 -14.29 5.43
CA ALA A 16 -7.93 -14.85 6.25
C ALA A 16 -8.13 -14.48 7.72
N THR A 17 -7.89 -15.45 8.63
CA THR A 17 -7.91 -15.23 10.08
C THR A 17 -6.50 -15.40 10.61
N VAL A 18 -6.00 -14.38 11.30
CA VAL A 18 -4.62 -14.34 11.82
C VAL A 18 -4.59 -13.85 13.27
N SER A 19 -3.47 -14.08 13.93
CA SER A 19 -3.21 -13.61 15.30
C SER A 19 -1.82 -12.98 15.40
N MET A 20 -1.71 -11.95 16.24
CA MET A 20 -0.46 -11.35 16.68
C MET A 20 0.17 -12.12 17.84
N ASP A 21 -0.49 -13.17 18.35
CA ASP A 21 -0.12 -13.86 19.60
C ASP A 21 -0.09 -12.92 20.83
N ASP A 22 -0.76 -11.77 20.71
CA ASP A 22 -0.86 -10.70 21.70
C ASP A 22 -2.27 -10.10 21.66
N PRO A 23 -3.09 -10.26 22.72
CA PRO A 23 -4.46 -9.74 22.75
C PRO A 23 -4.57 -8.23 22.57
N ASP A 24 -3.54 -7.46 22.94
CA ASP A 24 -3.52 -6.00 22.75
C ASP A 24 -3.38 -5.64 21.28
N SER A 25 -2.43 -6.26 20.58
CA SER A 25 -2.20 -6.06 19.15
C SER A 25 -3.35 -6.62 18.30
N ASN A 26 -3.96 -7.73 18.72
CA ASN A 26 -5.17 -8.26 18.08
C ASN A 26 -6.33 -7.25 18.14
N LEU A 27 -6.48 -6.54 19.27
CA LEU A 27 -7.46 -5.46 19.36
C LEU A 27 -7.13 -4.32 18.38
N CYS A 28 -5.86 -3.91 18.26
CA CYS A 28 -5.44 -2.88 17.30
C CYS A 28 -5.80 -3.27 15.86
N ILE A 29 -5.42 -4.47 15.42
CA ILE A 29 -5.62 -4.89 14.02
C ILE A 29 -7.10 -5.17 13.70
N SER A 30 -7.97 -5.38 14.69
CA SER A 30 -9.42 -5.48 14.46
C SER A 30 -10.04 -4.22 13.82
N CYS A 31 -9.42 -3.07 14.06
CA CYS A 31 -9.79 -1.79 13.47
C CYS A 31 -8.82 -1.38 12.34
N HIS A 32 -7.52 -1.64 12.51
CA HIS A 32 -6.44 -1.26 11.58
C HIS A 32 -6.18 -2.33 10.49
N GLN A 33 -7.21 -3.08 10.09
CA GLN A 33 -7.14 -4.12 9.05
C GLN A 33 -7.50 -3.64 7.64
N GLY A 34 -7.92 -2.38 7.49
CA GLY A 34 -8.56 -1.92 6.25
C GLY A 34 -9.97 -2.51 6.06
N ARG A 35 -10.59 -2.24 4.91
CA ARG A 35 -11.97 -2.68 4.58
C ARG A 35 -12.13 -3.33 3.21
N ALA A 36 -11.03 -3.48 2.48
CA ALA A 36 -10.99 -4.17 1.21
C ALA A 36 -9.68 -4.96 1.12
N SER A 37 -9.61 -5.85 0.14
CA SER A 37 -8.48 -6.74 -0.12
C SER A 37 -8.30 -7.02 -1.60
N THR A 38 -7.27 -7.79 -1.96
CA THR A 38 -7.13 -8.39 -3.31
C THR A 38 -8.44 -9.02 -3.79
N ILE A 39 -9.13 -9.77 -2.91
CA ILE A 39 -10.36 -10.50 -3.25
C ILE A 39 -11.48 -9.56 -3.73
N ASP A 40 -11.58 -8.35 -3.16
CA ASP A 40 -12.60 -7.38 -3.56
C ASP A 40 -12.30 -6.80 -4.95
N ILE A 41 -11.02 -6.54 -5.25
CA ILE A 41 -10.58 -6.05 -6.55
C ILE A 41 -10.74 -7.12 -7.62
N GLU A 42 -10.37 -8.37 -7.34
CA GLU A 42 -10.54 -9.49 -8.25
C GLU A 42 -12.03 -9.72 -8.57
N LYS A 43 -12.91 -9.71 -7.56
CA LYS A 43 -14.35 -9.81 -7.76
C LYS A 43 -14.89 -8.68 -8.63
N ALA A 44 -14.43 -7.44 -8.41
CA ALA A 44 -14.86 -6.29 -9.18
C ALA A 44 -14.40 -6.39 -10.65
N THR A 45 -13.23 -6.95 -10.90
CA THR A 45 -12.59 -6.97 -12.22
C THR A 45 -12.72 -8.29 -12.99
N ALA A 46 -13.35 -9.31 -12.38
CA ALA A 46 -13.46 -10.64 -12.95
C ALA A 46 -14.12 -10.65 -14.34
N GLY A 47 -13.43 -11.24 -15.32
CA GLY A 47 -13.94 -11.41 -16.69
C GLY A 47 -14.02 -10.11 -17.50
N LEU A 48 -13.43 -9.02 -17.02
CA LEU A 48 -13.34 -7.75 -17.74
C LEU A 48 -12.01 -7.66 -18.50
N GLU A 49 -12.06 -6.98 -19.65
CA GLU A 49 -10.85 -6.67 -20.42
C GLU A 49 -9.99 -5.65 -19.67
N GLU A 50 -8.70 -5.97 -19.48
CA GLU A 50 -7.81 -5.28 -18.53
C GLU A 50 -7.67 -3.78 -18.79
N ASP A 51 -7.77 -3.38 -20.07
CA ASP A 51 -7.53 -2.02 -20.56
C ASP A 51 -8.77 -1.32 -21.14
N ALA A 52 -9.95 -1.96 -21.09
CA ALA A 52 -11.18 -1.38 -21.60
C ALA A 52 -12.07 -0.90 -20.46
N VAL A 53 -12.68 0.28 -20.62
CA VAL A 53 -13.73 0.73 -19.70
C VAL A 53 -14.97 -0.15 -19.94
N PRO A 54 -15.42 -0.92 -18.94
CA PRO A 54 -16.54 -1.83 -19.11
C PRO A 54 -17.87 -1.08 -19.26
N GLU A 55 -18.84 -1.70 -19.94
CA GLU A 55 -20.20 -1.15 -20.09
C GLU A 55 -20.87 -0.92 -18.72
N ASN A 56 -20.69 -1.87 -17.80
CA ASN A 56 -21.04 -1.69 -16.40
C ASN A 56 -19.87 -1.03 -15.68
N ALA A 57 -19.99 0.28 -15.44
CA ALA A 57 -18.91 1.08 -14.88
C ALA A 57 -18.40 0.53 -13.53
N LEU A 58 -17.08 0.31 -13.48
CA LEU A 58 -16.36 0.04 -12.25
C LEU A 58 -16.39 1.27 -11.33
N ARG A 59 -16.25 1.03 -10.03
CA ARG A 59 -16.10 2.07 -9.02
C ARG A 59 -14.80 1.86 -8.27
N PHE A 60 -14.21 2.97 -7.83
CA PHE A 60 -13.05 2.91 -6.98
C PHE A 60 -13.35 2.17 -5.67
N THR A 61 -12.52 1.18 -5.34
CA THR A 61 -12.56 0.45 -4.08
C THR A 61 -11.61 1.14 -3.10
N ASN A 62 -12.11 1.55 -1.94
CA ASN A 62 -11.30 2.23 -0.93
C ASN A 62 -10.78 1.22 0.10
N VAL A 63 -9.46 1.16 0.28
CA VAL A 63 -8.77 0.35 1.32
C VAL A 63 -9.23 0.68 2.75
N HIS A 64 -9.73 1.90 2.95
CA HIS A 64 -9.99 2.56 4.23
C HIS A 64 -8.72 2.90 5.00
N TYR A 65 -8.81 3.88 5.90
CA TYR A 65 -7.65 4.51 6.52
C TYR A 65 -6.90 3.56 7.47
N PHE A 66 -5.58 3.74 7.56
CA PHE A 66 -4.70 3.12 8.55
C PHE A 66 -4.75 1.59 8.58
N ALA A 67 -4.58 0.96 7.42
CA ALA A 67 -4.56 -0.51 7.26
C ALA A 67 -3.24 -1.16 7.74
N ALA A 68 -2.65 -0.65 8.83
CA ALA A 68 -1.35 -1.07 9.36
C ALA A 68 -1.25 -2.57 9.67
N GLY A 69 -2.33 -3.17 10.19
CA GLY A 69 -2.41 -4.61 10.43
C GLY A 69 -2.33 -5.39 9.12
N ALA A 70 -3.00 -4.91 8.08
CA ALA A 70 -2.97 -5.57 6.77
C ALA A 70 -1.59 -5.45 6.12
N THR A 71 -0.91 -4.31 6.32
CA THR A 71 0.47 -4.12 5.86
C THR A 71 1.40 -5.07 6.60
N LYS A 72 1.30 -5.15 7.93
CA LYS A 72 2.15 -6.03 8.75
C LYS A 72 2.03 -7.48 8.31
N PHE A 73 0.82 -8.00 8.09
CA PHE A 73 0.61 -9.40 7.65
C PHE A 73 0.85 -9.63 6.15
N GLY A 74 0.87 -8.59 5.33
CA GLY A 74 1.23 -8.64 3.92
C GLY A 74 0.46 -9.69 3.12
N GLY A 75 1.20 -10.58 2.47
CA GLY A 75 0.73 -11.73 1.67
C GLY A 75 -0.29 -12.62 2.38
N GLU A 76 -0.22 -12.75 3.70
CA GLU A 76 -1.09 -13.67 4.46
C GLU A 76 -2.54 -13.20 4.50
N VAL A 77 -2.77 -11.88 4.50
CA VAL A 77 -4.11 -11.29 4.59
C VAL A 77 -4.52 -10.51 3.34
N GLN A 78 -3.61 -10.37 2.37
CA GLN A 78 -3.87 -9.81 1.05
C GLN A 78 -4.57 -8.44 1.09
N GLY A 79 -4.11 -7.58 1.99
CA GLY A 79 -4.67 -6.25 2.20
C GLY A 79 -4.50 -5.32 1.01
N ALA A 80 -3.35 -5.36 0.34
CA ALA A 80 -3.15 -4.67 -0.93
C ALA A 80 -3.58 -5.61 -2.08
N TYR A 81 -3.78 -5.07 -3.28
CA TYR A 81 -3.97 -5.90 -4.47
C TYR A 81 -2.64 -6.57 -4.84
N GLN A 82 -2.69 -7.89 -4.95
CA GLN A 82 -1.58 -8.76 -5.30
C GLN A 82 -1.84 -9.42 -6.65
N ASN A 83 -0.80 -9.55 -7.47
CA ASN A 83 -0.89 -10.33 -8.70
C ASN A 83 -0.93 -11.83 -8.34
N PRO A 84 -1.96 -12.59 -8.74
CA PRO A 84 -2.09 -14.01 -8.40
C PRO A 84 -0.97 -14.90 -8.96
N GLU A 85 -0.20 -14.43 -9.93
CA GLU A 85 0.94 -15.15 -10.50
C GLU A 85 2.25 -14.96 -9.70
N LEU A 86 2.26 -14.06 -8.72
CA LEU A 86 3.45 -13.70 -7.95
C LEU A 86 3.29 -14.06 -6.47
N SER A 87 4.42 -14.31 -5.82
CA SER A 87 4.48 -14.47 -4.36
C SER A 87 4.78 -13.13 -3.68
N TYR A 88 4.25 -12.96 -2.47
CA TYR A 88 4.38 -11.77 -1.64
C TYR A 88 4.87 -12.13 -0.24
N LEU A 89 5.60 -11.21 0.38
CA LEU A 89 6.05 -11.36 1.76
C LEU A 89 4.85 -11.39 2.71
N GLY A 90 4.81 -12.39 3.59
CA GLY A 90 3.83 -12.52 4.66
C GLY A 90 4.11 -11.59 5.86
N LYS A 91 3.78 -12.04 7.06
CA LYS A 91 3.92 -11.27 8.30
C LYS A 91 5.37 -10.78 8.48
N PHE A 92 5.53 -9.47 8.53
CA PHE A 92 6.77 -8.85 8.95
C PHE A 92 6.95 -9.04 10.46
N ASN A 93 8.04 -9.71 10.81
CA ASN A 93 8.50 -9.85 12.18
C ASN A 93 9.74 -8.97 12.35
N HIS A 94 9.64 -7.98 13.22
CA HIS A 94 10.78 -7.19 13.67
C HIS A 94 11.62 -8.03 14.68
N VAL A 95 12.66 -7.45 15.28
CA VAL A 95 13.48 -8.19 16.26
C VAL A 95 12.63 -8.66 17.46
N PRO A 96 12.96 -9.83 18.07
CA PRO A 96 12.21 -10.35 19.21
C PRO A 96 12.06 -9.33 20.33
N GLY A 97 10.83 -9.17 20.84
CA GLY A 97 10.50 -8.19 21.89
C GLY A 97 10.23 -6.77 21.38
N PHE A 98 10.15 -6.57 20.06
CA PHE A 98 9.81 -5.29 19.45
C PHE A 98 8.92 -5.49 18.21
N ASP A 99 7.90 -6.34 18.31
CA ASP A 99 7.09 -6.79 17.16
C ASP A 99 5.59 -6.51 17.31
N ASN A 100 5.12 -6.24 18.53
CA ASN A 100 3.74 -5.91 18.80
C ASN A 100 3.45 -4.42 18.61
N CYS A 101 2.18 -4.07 18.40
CA CYS A 101 1.78 -2.69 18.13
C CYS A 101 2.19 -1.77 19.29
N THR A 102 2.01 -2.22 20.53
CA THR A 102 2.29 -1.48 21.76
C THR A 102 3.78 -1.42 22.10
N ASP A 103 4.64 -2.20 21.45
CA ASP A 103 6.09 -2.07 21.59
C ASP A 103 6.55 -0.75 20.95
N CYS A 104 5.99 -0.41 19.79
CA CYS A 104 6.33 0.79 19.01
C CYS A 104 5.41 1.99 19.29
N HIS A 105 4.12 1.77 19.55
CA HIS A 105 3.12 2.82 19.70
C HIS A 105 2.63 3.01 21.14
N ASN A 106 2.23 4.23 21.48
CA ASN A 106 1.50 4.53 22.70
C ASN A 106 0.02 4.10 22.59
N THR A 107 -0.46 3.26 23.50
CA THR A 107 -1.79 2.62 23.42
C THR A 107 -2.98 3.58 23.27
N HIS A 108 -2.90 4.80 23.82
CA HIS A 108 -4.02 5.76 23.83
C HIS A 108 -3.81 7.01 22.97
N GLU A 109 -2.58 7.24 22.50
CA GLU A 109 -2.22 8.40 21.69
C GLU A 109 -1.83 7.99 20.26
N LEU A 110 -1.45 6.71 20.09
CA LEU A 110 -0.90 6.12 18.87
C LEU A 110 0.37 6.79 18.36
N GLU A 111 0.95 7.72 19.12
CA GLU A 111 2.27 8.28 18.86
C GLU A 111 3.33 7.18 18.88
N VAL A 112 4.27 7.28 17.93
CA VAL A 112 5.41 6.37 17.80
C VAL A 112 6.45 6.74 18.85
N LYS A 113 6.93 5.74 19.60
CA LYS A 113 8.01 5.90 20.59
C LYS A 113 9.38 5.97 19.89
N THR A 114 9.64 7.08 19.18
CA THR A 114 10.80 7.20 18.28
C THR A 114 12.14 6.95 18.97
N GLU A 115 12.28 7.30 20.25
CA GLU A 115 13.50 7.10 21.04
C GLU A 115 13.86 5.62 21.18
N ALA A 116 12.86 4.73 21.19
CA ALA A 116 13.09 3.29 21.25
C ALA A 116 13.77 2.78 19.97
N CYS A 117 13.44 3.35 18.82
CA CYS A 117 14.02 3.00 17.52
C CYS A 117 15.51 3.38 17.46
N PHE A 118 15.85 4.58 17.90
CA PHE A 118 17.22 5.14 17.79
C PHE A 118 18.24 4.46 18.70
N THR A 119 17.79 3.64 19.66
CA THR A 119 18.67 2.80 20.48
C THR A 119 19.40 1.75 19.64
N CYS A 120 18.73 1.20 18.61
CA CYS A 120 19.31 0.20 17.71
C CYS A 120 19.67 0.78 16.34
N HIS A 121 18.89 1.75 15.85
CA HIS A 121 19.13 2.45 14.59
C HIS A 121 19.87 3.77 14.87
N ALA A 122 21.14 3.66 15.26
CA ALA A 122 21.94 4.84 15.58
C ALA A 122 22.33 5.63 14.31
N GLY A 123 22.34 6.96 14.42
CA GLY A 123 22.83 7.85 13.36
C GLY A 123 21.79 8.29 12.33
N VAL A 124 20.52 7.89 12.50
CA VAL A 124 19.39 8.42 11.74
C VAL A 124 18.74 9.59 12.47
N GLU A 125 18.18 10.55 11.75
CA GLU A 125 17.52 11.72 12.33
C GLU A 125 16.02 11.47 12.58
N THR A 126 15.38 10.74 11.67
CA THR A 126 13.96 10.39 11.75
C THR A 126 13.75 8.89 11.58
N VAL A 127 12.58 8.38 11.98
CA VAL A 127 12.24 6.97 11.77
C VAL A 127 12.09 6.62 10.29
N GLN A 128 11.79 7.61 9.44
CA GLN A 128 11.68 7.47 8.00
C GLN A 128 13.03 7.16 7.34
N ASP A 129 14.12 7.66 7.93
CA ASP A 129 15.50 7.42 7.49
C ASP A 129 16.01 6.02 7.90
N ILE A 130 15.21 5.26 8.67
CA ILE A 130 15.60 3.91 9.08
C ILE A 130 15.58 2.98 7.87
N ARG A 131 16.75 2.38 7.64
CA ARG A 131 16.93 1.23 6.76
C ARG A 131 17.35 0.01 7.59
N GLY A 132 16.97 -1.18 7.14
CA GLY A 132 17.37 -2.42 7.81
C GLY A 132 18.90 -2.54 7.88
N PRO A 133 19.50 -3.05 8.97
CA PRO A 133 20.93 -2.93 9.30
C PRO A 133 21.91 -3.57 8.30
N LEU A 134 21.40 -4.28 7.28
CA LEU A 134 22.18 -4.95 6.23
C LEU A 134 21.64 -4.68 4.82
N SER A 135 20.66 -3.80 4.67
CA SER A 135 20.13 -3.47 3.35
C SER A 135 21.09 -2.48 2.68
N THR A 136 21.69 -2.89 1.58
CA THR A 136 22.45 -2.03 0.66
C THR A 136 21.77 -1.96 -0.71
N ALA A 137 20.53 -2.43 -0.79
CA ALA A 137 19.72 -2.39 -2.00
C ALA A 137 19.18 -0.98 -2.17
N ASP A 138 19.38 -0.47 -3.38
CA ASP A 138 18.67 0.64 -4.00
C ASP A 138 17.46 0.00 -4.70
N TYR A 139 16.28 0.05 -4.07
CA TYR A 139 15.10 -0.61 -4.61
C TYR A 139 14.47 0.22 -5.73
N ASP A 140 14.46 1.54 -5.64
CA ASP A 140 13.79 2.44 -6.58
C ASP A 140 14.65 2.86 -7.77
N GLY A 141 15.93 2.49 -7.77
CA GLY A 141 16.88 2.67 -8.86
C GLY A 141 17.43 4.08 -9.00
N ASP A 142 17.29 4.94 -7.98
CA ASP A 142 17.72 6.34 -8.04
C ASP A 142 19.21 6.54 -7.72
N GLY A 143 19.88 5.49 -7.24
CA GLY A 143 21.30 5.45 -6.87
C GLY A 143 21.59 5.77 -5.39
N ASP A 144 20.58 6.07 -4.56
CA ASP A 144 20.71 6.35 -3.14
C ASP A 144 20.56 5.09 -2.26
N VAL A 145 21.69 4.45 -2.00
CA VAL A 145 21.80 3.32 -1.06
C VAL A 145 21.92 3.76 0.41
N THR A 146 21.66 5.02 0.74
CA THR A 146 21.75 5.57 2.11
C THR A 146 20.44 6.06 2.72
N GLU A 147 19.44 6.42 1.92
CA GLU A 147 18.11 6.81 2.43
C GLU A 147 17.36 5.71 3.19
N GLY A 148 16.25 6.05 3.85
CA GLY A 148 15.43 5.06 4.54
C GLY A 148 14.47 4.33 3.59
N ILE A 149 13.85 3.24 4.07
CA ILE A 149 12.83 2.52 3.28
C ILE A 149 11.61 3.39 2.95
N ALA A 150 11.39 4.48 3.69
CA ALA A 150 10.35 5.44 3.37
C ALA A 150 10.63 6.21 2.06
N GLY A 151 11.90 6.52 1.76
CA GLY A 151 12.32 7.22 0.54
C GLY A 151 12.07 6.35 -0.70
N GLU A 152 12.60 5.12 -0.66
CA GLU A 152 12.32 4.06 -1.62
C GLU A 152 10.82 3.97 -1.98
N ILE A 153 9.96 3.82 -0.97
CA ILE A 153 8.50 3.72 -1.18
C ILE A 153 7.92 5.01 -1.78
N ALA A 154 8.42 6.18 -1.40
CA ALA A 154 7.97 7.46 -1.93
C ALA A 154 8.28 7.56 -3.44
N THR A 155 9.49 7.23 -3.87
CA THR A 155 9.87 7.22 -5.29
C THR A 155 9.03 6.24 -6.11
N TYR A 156 8.80 5.03 -5.58
CA TYR A 156 7.87 4.06 -6.19
C TYR A 156 6.45 4.63 -6.32
N SER A 157 5.95 5.26 -5.26
CA SER A 157 4.61 5.85 -5.22
C SER A 157 4.46 7.00 -6.22
N ASP A 158 5.46 7.87 -6.32
CA ASP A 158 5.48 9.01 -7.25
C ASP A 158 5.51 8.53 -8.71
N LYS A 159 6.40 7.57 -9.02
CA LYS A 159 6.43 6.91 -10.34
C LYS A 159 5.09 6.24 -10.66
N LEU A 160 4.47 5.57 -9.68
CA LEU A 160 3.18 4.90 -9.88
C LEU A 160 2.08 5.90 -10.22
N TYR A 161 2.02 7.02 -9.49
CA TYR A 161 1.03 8.05 -9.75
C TYR A 161 1.21 8.67 -11.14
N ALA A 162 2.45 8.99 -11.53
CA ALA A 162 2.75 9.50 -12.86
C ALA A 162 2.34 8.49 -13.96
N ALA A 163 2.66 7.21 -13.78
CA ALA A 163 2.26 6.15 -14.71
C ALA A 163 0.73 5.99 -14.80
N MET A 164 0.01 6.13 -13.68
CA MET A 164 -1.45 6.14 -13.66
C MET A 164 -2.03 7.32 -14.45
N GLN A 165 -1.46 8.52 -14.29
CA GLN A 165 -1.91 9.72 -15.00
C GLN A 165 -1.68 9.61 -16.52
N GLU A 166 -0.51 9.13 -16.92
CA GLU A 166 -0.18 8.89 -18.33
C GLU A 166 -1.08 7.81 -18.93
N TYR A 167 -1.30 6.70 -18.21
CA TYR A 167 -2.20 5.64 -18.65
C TYR A 167 -3.65 6.14 -18.82
N ALA A 168 -4.15 6.88 -17.84
CA ALA A 168 -5.49 7.45 -17.87
C ALA A 168 -5.67 8.41 -19.07
N THR A 169 -4.64 9.20 -19.39
CA THR A 169 -4.68 10.16 -20.49
C THR A 169 -4.49 9.48 -21.85
N SER A 170 -3.41 8.72 -22.03
CA SER A 170 -2.98 8.22 -23.33
C SER A 170 -3.67 6.93 -23.77
N VAL A 171 -4.16 6.12 -22.83
CA VAL A 171 -4.85 4.85 -23.13
C VAL A 171 -6.37 5.00 -23.06
N ILE A 172 -6.87 5.67 -22.00
CA ILE A 172 -8.31 5.82 -21.78
C ILE A 172 -8.86 7.10 -22.42
N GLY A 173 -8.03 8.15 -22.54
CA GLY A 173 -8.47 9.46 -23.00
C GLY A 173 -9.14 10.31 -21.91
N LYS A 174 -8.94 9.96 -20.63
CA LYS A 174 -9.55 10.64 -19.47
C LYS A 174 -8.52 10.82 -18.36
N ALA A 175 -8.02 12.04 -18.20
CA ALA A 175 -7.05 12.37 -17.17
C ALA A 175 -7.63 12.22 -15.74
N ILE A 176 -6.76 11.88 -14.79
CA ILE A 176 -7.13 11.54 -13.41
C ILE A 176 -6.32 12.37 -12.42
N ILE A 177 -6.99 12.86 -11.37
CA ILE A 177 -6.35 13.51 -10.22
C ILE A 177 -6.71 12.76 -8.94
N TYR A 178 -5.71 12.50 -8.10
CA TYR A 178 -5.90 12.02 -6.74
C TYR A 178 -5.92 13.17 -5.72
N ASN A 179 -6.85 13.13 -4.78
CA ASN A 179 -6.89 14.01 -3.63
C ASN A 179 -7.18 13.21 -2.34
N PRO A 180 -6.21 13.15 -1.40
CA PRO A 180 -6.37 12.36 -0.18
C PRO A 180 -7.43 12.93 0.79
N ASN A 181 -7.85 14.19 0.61
CA ASN A 181 -8.69 14.96 1.51
C ASN A 181 -10.11 15.22 0.98
N ALA A 182 -10.44 14.79 -0.24
CA ALA A 182 -11.75 15.00 -0.84
C ALA A 182 -12.32 13.68 -1.36
N TYR A 183 -13.51 13.29 -0.91
CA TYR A 183 -14.25 12.17 -1.52
C TYR A 183 -14.74 12.59 -2.91
N PRO A 184 -14.61 11.74 -3.96
CA PRO A 184 -14.32 10.30 -3.94
C PRO A 184 -12.84 9.93 -4.18
N TYR A 185 -11.92 10.80 -3.78
CA TYR A 185 -10.45 10.67 -3.86
C TYR A 185 -9.86 10.72 -5.24
N PHE A 186 -10.57 10.25 -6.26
CA PHE A 186 -10.14 10.33 -7.65
C PHE A 186 -11.16 11.12 -8.46
N PHE A 187 -10.67 12.09 -9.22
CA PHE A 187 -11.47 13.05 -9.99
C PHE A 187 -11.05 13.00 -11.46
N GLU A 188 -11.99 13.25 -12.38
CA GLU A 188 -11.65 13.49 -13.80
C GLU A 188 -11.07 14.90 -13.92
N ASP A 189 -9.88 15.01 -14.51
CA ASP A 189 -9.26 16.28 -14.89
C ASP A 189 -9.75 16.63 -16.29
N THR A 190 -10.83 17.41 -16.35
CA THR A 190 -11.56 17.60 -17.62
C THR A 190 -10.93 18.64 -18.51
N ASP A 191 -10.15 19.56 -17.95
CA ASP A 191 -9.47 20.62 -18.69
C ASP A 191 -7.94 20.45 -18.76
N GLY A 192 -7.40 19.44 -18.09
CA GLY A 192 -5.99 19.04 -18.14
C GLY A 192 -5.06 19.96 -17.33
N ASN A 193 -5.59 20.69 -16.36
CA ASN A 193 -4.81 21.66 -15.58
C ASN A 193 -4.13 21.03 -14.34
N GLY A 194 -4.44 19.78 -14.01
CA GLY A 194 -3.88 19.06 -12.86
C GLY A 194 -4.40 19.50 -11.49
N GLU A 195 -5.43 20.34 -11.43
CA GLU A 195 -6.06 20.88 -10.22
C GLU A 195 -7.54 20.51 -10.19
N ILE A 196 -8.04 20.09 -9.01
CA ILE A 196 -9.49 19.88 -8.86
C ILE A 196 -10.17 21.24 -8.75
N ASN A 197 -10.88 21.66 -9.80
CA ASN A 197 -11.62 22.92 -9.79
C ASN A 197 -12.93 22.87 -10.59
N GLY A 198 -13.78 23.89 -10.39
CA GLY A 198 -15.03 24.03 -11.16
C GLY A 198 -16.04 22.88 -11.01
N GLU A 199 -16.44 22.28 -12.13
CA GLU A 199 -17.45 21.22 -12.25
C GLU A 199 -16.86 19.79 -12.27
N GLU A 200 -15.58 19.64 -11.96
CA GLU A 200 -14.89 18.35 -12.01
C GLU A 200 -15.48 17.33 -11.03
N GLY A 201 -15.85 16.19 -11.59
CA GLY A 201 -16.56 15.12 -10.90
C GLY A 201 -15.68 13.94 -10.54
N ALA A 202 -16.31 12.94 -9.94
CA ALA A 202 -15.70 11.64 -9.66
C ALA A 202 -15.08 11.04 -10.93
N TYR A 203 -13.90 10.41 -10.81
CA TYR A 203 -13.36 9.60 -11.90
C TYR A 203 -14.28 8.40 -12.18
N THR A 204 -14.74 8.25 -13.42
CA THR A 204 -15.68 7.17 -13.82
C THR A 204 -15.13 6.17 -14.82
N ALA A 205 -14.08 6.53 -15.57
CA ALA A 205 -13.53 5.70 -16.64
C ALA A 205 -12.52 4.66 -16.14
N TRP A 206 -12.90 3.89 -15.12
CA TRP A 206 -12.06 2.86 -14.53
C TRP A 206 -11.91 1.66 -15.48
N THR A 207 -10.66 1.30 -15.80
CA THR A 207 -10.30 -0.02 -16.34
C THR A 207 -9.85 -0.93 -15.18
N PRO A 208 -9.89 -2.26 -15.32
CA PRO A 208 -9.30 -3.17 -14.34
C PRO A 208 -7.86 -2.82 -13.95
N ARG A 209 -6.99 -2.51 -14.93
CA ARG A 209 -5.58 -2.14 -14.67
C ARG A 209 -5.46 -0.91 -13.79
N LEU A 210 -6.18 0.16 -14.16
CA LEU A 210 -6.12 1.42 -13.43
C LEU A 210 -6.74 1.29 -12.04
N LEU A 211 -7.80 0.49 -11.88
CA LEU A 211 -8.41 0.24 -10.57
C LEU A 211 -7.45 -0.46 -9.61
N LYS A 212 -6.73 -1.49 -10.10
CA LYS A 212 -5.70 -2.22 -9.32
C LYS A 212 -4.58 -1.28 -8.88
N ALA A 213 -4.06 -0.45 -9.79
CA ALA A 213 -3.02 0.54 -9.50
C ALA A 213 -3.51 1.62 -8.51
N ALA A 214 -4.68 2.19 -8.74
CA ALA A 214 -5.25 3.22 -7.88
C ALA A 214 -5.55 2.73 -6.46
N TYR A 215 -5.97 1.47 -6.33
CA TYR A 215 -6.19 0.85 -5.02
C TYR A 215 -4.91 0.80 -4.20
N ASN A 216 -3.83 0.28 -4.79
CA ASN A 216 -2.52 0.18 -4.13
C ASN A 216 -1.85 1.55 -3.94
N TYR A 217 -2.04 2.49 -4.87
CA TYR A 217 -1.58 3.86 -4.67
C TYR A 217 -2.25 4.46 -3.42
N GLN A 218 -3.59 4.42 -3.33
CA GLN A 218 -4.28 4.91 -2.13
C GLN A 218 -3.86 4.12 -0.87
N TYR A 219 -3.61 2.83 -0.98
CA TYR A 219 -3.11 2.00 0.14
C TYR A 219 -1.91 2.65 0.81
N VAL A 220 -0.87 3.02 0.04
CA VAL A 220 0.34 3.67 0.54
C VAL A 220 0.02 5.04 1.14
N GLN A 221 -0.85 5.82 0.49
CA GLN A 221 -1.27 7.14 0.98
C GLN A 221 -2.07 7.07 2.29
N LYS A 222 -2.64 5.90 2.64
CA LYS A 222 -3.48 5.70 3.82
C LYS A 222 -2.81 4.90 4.94
N ASP A 223 -1.60 4.39 4.72
CA ASP A 223 -0.75 3.82 5.76
C ASP A 223 0.58 4.59 5.86
N PRO A 224 0.63 5.68 6.66
CA PRO A 224 1.85 6.48 6.79
C PRO A 224 3.02 5.73 7.47
N GLY A 225 2.76 4.59 8.10
CA GLY A 225 3.78 3.73 8.73
C GLY A 225 4.21 2.56 7.86
N ALA A 226 3.77 2.49 6.59
CA ALA A 226 3.95 1.32 5.73
C ALA A 226 5.42 0.88 5.58
N PHE A 227 6.36 1.84 5.58
CA PHE A 227 7.80 1.60 5.54
C PHE A 227 8.31 0.77 6.73
N ALA A 228 7.72 0.95 7.91
CA ALA A 228 8.07 0.23 9.13
C ALA A 228 7.21 -1.03 9.34
N HIS A 229 5.95 -1.02 8.91
CA HIS A 229 5.04 -2.14 9.09
C HIS A 229 5.42 -3.35 8.24
N ASN A 230 5.76 -3.14 6.95
CA ASN A 230 6.24 -4.18 6.04
C ASN A 230 6.78 -3.57 4.73
N GLY A 231 7.81 -2.72 4.80
CA GLY A 231 8.22 -1.89 3.65
C GLY A 231 8.58 -2.68 2.38
N LYS A 232 9.18 -3.88 2.51
CA LYS A 232 9.49 -4.72 1.35
C LYS A 232 8.24 -5.27 0.66
N TYR A 233 7.22 -5.66 1.42
CA TYR A 233 5.92 -6.05 0.86
C TYR A 233 5.27 -4.89 0.10
N VAL A 234 5.41 -3.67 0.62
CA VAL A 234 4.90 -2.45 -0.05
C VAL A 234 5.58 -2.23 -1.40
N ILE A 235 6.91 -2.31 -1.43
CA ILE A 235 7.70 -2.20 -2.66
C ILE A 235 7.28 -3.28 -3.68
N GLN A 236 6.99 -4.52 -3.24
CA GLN A 236 6.55 -5.60 -4.14
C GLN A 236 5.31 -5.20 -4.94
N PHE A 237 4.23 -4.77 -4.28
CA PHE A 237 3.00 -4.45 -5.01
C PHE A 237 3.11 -3.15 -5.83
N LEU A 238 3.94 -2.19 -5.40
CA LEU A 238 4.19 -0.97 -6.18
C LEU A 238 4.97 -1.29 -7.46
N TYR A 239 6.02 -2.10 -7.34
CA TYR A 239 6.76 -2.60 -8.50
C TYR A 239 5.84 -3.33 -9.48
N ASP A 240 4.97 -4.19 -8.97
CA ASP A 240 4.08 -5.00 -9.81
C ASP A 240 3.03 -4.14 -10.54
N ASN A 241 2.52 -3.06 -9.91
CA ASN A 241 1.64 -2.12 -10.60
C ASN A 241 2.37 -1.27 -11.63
N LEU A 242 3.59 -0.82 -11.35
CA LEU A 242 4.44 -0.14 -12.33
C LEU A 242 4.73 -1.05 -13.53
N SER A 243 5.13 -2.29 -13.28
CA SER A 243 5.38 -3.29 -14.32
C SER A 243 4.12 -3.60 -15.13
N SER A 244 2.95 -3.53 -14.51
CA SER A 244 1.68 -3.71 -15.21
C SER A 244 1.38 -2.52 -16.14
N LEU A 245 1.51 -1.30 -15.64
CA LEU A 245 1.27 -0.07 -16.42
C LEU A 245 2.32 0.12 -17.54
N SER A 246 3.56 -0.28 -17.32
CA SER A 246 4.64 -0.17 -18.31
C SER A 246 4.40 -0.99 -19.59
N THR A 247 3.46 -1.94 -19.56
CA THR A 247 3.01 -2.66 -20.77
C THR A 247 2.17 -1.78 -21.72
N LYS A 248 1.79 -0.58 -21.29
CA LYS A 248 0.86 0.32 -21.99
C LYS A 248 1.35 1.75 -22.12
N VAL A 249 2.16 2.21 -21.19
CA VAL A 249 2.77 3.54 -21.20
C VAL A 249 4.26 3.44 -20.91
N ASP A 250 5.02 4.46 -21.32
CA ASP A 250 6.45 4.49 -21.05
C ASP A 250 6.69 4.79 -19.56
N VAL A 251 7.33 3.86 -18.87
CA VAL A 251 7.66 3.96 -17.44
C VAL A 251 9.13 3.59 -17.29
N ASP A 252 9.95 4.52 -16.86
CA ASP A 252 11.35 4.24 -16.56
C ASP A 252 11.47 3.44 -15.25
N MET A 253 11.66 2.13 -15.44
CA MET A 253 11.92 1.17 -14.37
C MET A 253 13.39 0.69 -14.36
N ALA A 254 14.30 1.41 -15.01
CA ALA A 254 15.71 1.03 -15.00
C ALA A 254 16.26 1.03 -13.56
N GLY A 255 16.99 -0.02 -13.19
CA GLY A 255 17.58 -0.16 -11.85
C GLY A 255 16.62 -0.60 -10.75
N MET A 256 15.30 -0.44 -10.93
CA MET A 256 14.30 -0.80 -9.93
C MET A 256 14.30 -2.29 -9.59
N ILE A 257 14.27 -2.60 -8.29
CA ILE A 257 14.34 -3.96 -7.74
C ILE A 257 13.03 -4.30 -7.03
N ARG A 258 12.38 -5.37 -7.48
CA ARG A 258 11.32 -6.04 -6.72
C ARG A 258 11.95 -6.90 -5.61
N PRO A 259 11.64 -6.70 -4.31
CA PRO A 259 12.12 -7.56 -3.25
C PRO A 259 11.68 -9.02 -3.44
N ASP A 260 12.57 -9.97 -3.13
CA ASP A 260 12.26 -11.39 -3.18
C ASP A 260 11.18 -11.76 -2.15
N ALA A 261 10.25 -12.62 -2.56
CA ALA A 261 9.35 -13.34 -1.67
C ALA A 261 9.77 -14.82 -1.63
N PRO A 262 9.62 -15.52 -0.50
CA PRO A 262 9.68 -16.97 -0.52
C PRO A 262 8.64 -17.50 -1.52
N ALA A 263 9.01 -18.54 -2.27
CA ALA A 263 8.08 -19.19 -3.20
C ALA A 263 6.81 -19.59 -2.44
N ALA A 264 5.64 -19.34 -3.04
CA ALA A 264 4.36 -19.83 -2.53
C ALA A 264 4.48 -21.32 -2.18
N GLN A 265 4.24 -21.66 -0.91
CA GLN A 265 4.20 -23.05 -0.43
C GLN A 265 2.86 -23.70 -0.78
#